data_AF-A0A350I741-F1
#
_entry.id   AF-A0A350I741-F1
#
_cell.length_a   1.000
_cell.length_b   1.000
_cell.length_c   1.000
_cell.angle_alpha   90.00
_cell.angle_beta   90.00
_cell.angle_gamma   90.00
#
_symmetry.space_group_name_H-M   'P 1'
#
loop_
_entity.id
_entity.type
_entity.pdbx_description
1 polymer ?
#
loop_
_entity_poly.entity_id
_entity_poly.type
_entity_poly.pdbx_seq_one_letter_code
_entity_poly.pdbx_strand_id
1 'polypeptide(L)'
;VINRFGYQLIRLDELVNDYNVDVSQLLYQFFSGYGFTEDNCKKCLTAKVGSEFHSETHDLLIDRGNIILRRKNEFKPLELEVNDFGVYQIDSDT
;
A
#
# COMPACT_ATOMS: atom_id res chain seq x y z
N VAL A 1 9.67 8.08 5.84
CA VAL A 1 9.08 6.87 5.22
C VAL A 1 10.03 5.70 5.41
N ILE A 2 9.62 4.67 6.14
CA ILE A 2 10.37 3.42 6.25
C ILE A 2 9.89 2.51 5.12
N ASN A 3 10.80 2.11 4.23
CA ASN A 3 10.51 1.19 3.13
C ASN A 3 11.09 -0.19 3.46
N ARG A 4 10.23 -1.19 3.64
CA ARG A 4 10.61 -2.59 3.88
C ARG A 4 9.71 -3.47 3.03
N PHE A 5 10.29 -4.30 2.17
CA PHE A 5 9.58 -5.37 1.43
C PHE A 5 8.28 -4.93 0.72
N GLY A 6 8.28 -3.79 0.01
CA GLY A 6 7.11 -3.34 -0.76
C GLY A 6 6.00 -2.66 0.06
N TYR A 7 6.27 -2.37 1.34
CA TYR A 7 5.40 -1.59 2.21
C TYR A 7 6.02 -0.22 2.51
N GLN A 8 5.20 0.82 2.44
CA GLN A 8 5.54 2.15 2.89
C GLN A 8 4.64 2.54 4.07
N LEU A 9 5.25 2.87 5.20
CA LEU A 9 4.57 3.41 6.36
C LEU A 9 4.60 4.94 6.32
N ILE A 10 3.42 5.54 6.40
CA ILE A 10 3.20 6.98 6.43
C ILE A 10 2.51 7.31 7.75
N ARG A 11 3.14 8.15 8.57
CA ARG A 11 2.55 8.58 9.84
C ARG A 11 1.81 9.88 9.64
N LEU A 12 0.55 9.92 10.07
CA LEU A 12 -0.30 11.09 9.84
C LEU A 12 0.09 12.28 10.73
N ASP A 13 0.59 12.03 11.93
CA ASP A 13 1.09 13.06 12.84
C ASP A 13 2.27 13.84 12.25
N GLU A 14 3.17 13.17 11.52
CA GLU A 14 4.28 13.82 10.80
C GLU A 14 3.79 14.71 9.64
N LEU A 15 2.66 14.36 9.01
CA LEU A 15 2.03 15.13 7.92
C LEU A 15 1.24 16.36 8.41
N VAL A 16 0.83 16.37 9.67
CA VAL A 16 -0.06 17.39 10.26
C VAL A 16 0.70 18.56 10.91
N ASN A 17 2.04 18.61 10.79
CA ASN A 17 2.84 19.66 11.44
C ASN A 17 2.48 21.10 10.96
N ASP A 18 1.86 21.85 11.88
CA ASP A 18 1.74 23.30 12.06
C ASP A 18 1.28 24.22 10.93
N TYR A 19 1.16 23.75 9.70
CA TYR A 19 0.59 24.56 8.62
C TYR A 19 -0.88 24.20 8.42
N ASN A 20 -1.70 25.24 8.25
CA ASN A 20 -3.14 25.23 7.95
C ASN A 20 -3.43 24.61 6.56
N VAL A 21 -2.82 23.47 6.28
CA VAL A 21 -2.78 22.79 4.99
C VAL A 21 -3.88 21.75 5.00
N ASP A 22 -4.63 21.73 3.91
CA ASP A 22 -5.61 20.68 3.66
C ASP A 22 -4.86 19.35 3.50
N VAL A 23 -4.82 18.56 4.58
CA VAL A 23 -4.18 17.24 4.64
C VAL A 23 -4.72 16.32 3.54
N SER A 24 -5.98 16.52 3.10
CA SER A 24 -6.55 15.72 2.03
C SER A 24 -5.90 15.99 0.67
N GLN A 25 -5.50 17.24 0.39
CA GLN A 25 -4.74 17.59 -0.80
C GLN A 25 -3.31 17.06 -0.74
N LEU A 26 -2.65 17.11 0.42
CA LEU A 26 -1.32 16.52 0.60
C LEU A 26 -1.33 15.01 0.37
N LEU A 27 -2.31 14.32 0.96
CA LEU A 27 -2.48 12.88 0.76
C LEU A 27 -2.78 12.56 -0.72
N TYR A 28 -3.59 13.39 -1.39
CA TYR A 28 -3.85 13.20 -2.81
C TYR A 28 -2.60 13.40 -3.67
N GLN A 29 -1.80 14.44 -3.41
CA GLN A 29 -0.53 14.63 -4.11
C GLN A 29 0.40 13.42 -3.93
N PHE A 30 0.45 12.86 -2.73
CA PHE A 30 1.26 11.69 -2.43
C PHE A 30 0.70 10.40 -3.07
N PHE A 31 -0.62 10.21 -3.05
CA PHE A 31 -1.26 8.96 -3.45
C PHE A 31 -1.73 8.90 -4.91
N SER A 32 -1.80 10.04 -5.60
CA SER A 32 -2.20 10.11 -7.02
C SER A 32 -1.30 9.25 -7.92
N GLY A 33 0.01 9.22 -7.63
CA GLY A 33 0.98 8.38 -8.35
C GLY A 33 0.78 6.87 -8.15
N TYR A 34 -0.01 6.46 -7.15
CA TYR A 34 -0.36 5.07 -6.88
C TYR A 34 -1.79 4.72 -7.34
N GLY A 35 -2.48 5.64 -8.03
CA GLY A 35 -3.81 5.39 -8.60
C GLY A 35 -4.99 5.66 -7.65
N PHE A 36 -4.77 6.37 -6.55
CA PHE A 36 -5.84 6.77 -5.64
C PHE A 36 -6.45 8.13 -6.04
N THR A 37 -7.76 8.24 -5.85
CA THR A 37 -8.50 9.48 -6.14
C THR A 37 -8.48 10.43 -4.95
N GLU A 38 -8.82 11.70 -5.20
CA GLU A 38 -8.99 12.70 -4.15
C GLU A 38 -10.08 12.28 -3.13
N ASP A 39 -11.16 11.67 -3.60
CA ASP A 39 -12.23 11.15 -2.75
C ASP A 39 -11.73 10.02 -1.83
N ASN A 40 -10.87 9.13 -2.32
CA ASN A 40 -10.25 8.12 -1.46
C ASN A 40 -9.42 8.76 -0.35
N CYS A 41 -8.66 9.82 -0.66
CA CYS A 41 -7.81 10.51 0.31
C CYS A 41 -8.62 11.24 1.38
N LYS A 42 -9.75 11.87 1.00
CA LYS A 42 -10.69 12.48 1.95
C LYS A 42 -11.31 11.44 2.88
N LYS A 43 -11.69 10.29 2.33
CA LYS A 43 -12.24 9.17 3.12
C LYS A 43 -11.20 8.55 4.05
N CYS A 44 -9.93 8.47 3.64
CA CYS A 44 -8.84 7.94 4.48
C CYS A 44 -8.70 8.70 5.81
N LEU A 45 -8.89 10.03 5.80
CA LEU A 45 -8.76 10.87 6.99
C LEU A 45 -9.83 10.63 8.05
N THR A 46 -11.01 10.14 7.65
CA THR A 46 -12.16 9.90 8.54
C THR A 46 -12.47 8.41 8.70
N ALA A 47 -11.69 7.55 8.04
CA ALA A 47 -11.87 6.11 8.06
C ALA A 47 -11.53 5.50 9.42
N LYS A 48 -12.23 4.41 9.76
CA LYS A 48 -11.96 3.65 10.98
C LYS A 48 -10.68 2.82 10.82
N VAL A 49 -9.99 2.54 11.93
CA VAL A 49 -8.88 1.58 11.97
C VAL A 49 -9.33 0.24 11.37
N GLY A 50 -8.49 -0.33 10.51
CA GLY A 50 -8.77 -1.54 9.73
C GLY A 50 -9.50 -1.28 8.40
N SER A 51 -9.81 -0.03 8.05
CA SER A 51 -10.37 0.30 6.74
C SER A 51 -9.31 0.16 5.65
N GLU A 52 -9.73 -0.35 4.50
CA GLU A 52 -8.88 -0.52 3.32
C GLU A 52 -9.44 0.27 2.12
N PHE A 53 -8.52 0.84 1.33
CA PHE A 53 -8.83 1.49 0.05
C PHE A 53 -7.99 0.85 -1.03
N HIS A 54 -8.60 0.64 -2.20
CA HIS A 54 -7.98 -0.08 -3.29
C HIS A 54 -7.82 0.84 -4.51
N SER A 55 -6.63 0.79 -5.11
CA SER A 55 -6.38 1.27 -6.47
C SER A 55 -6.11 0.08 -7.38
N GLU A 56 -5.81 0.32 -8.65
CA GLU A 56 -5.41 -0.75 -9.57
C GLU A 56 -4.10 -1.44 -9.13
N THR A 57 -3.16 -0.67 -8.58
CA THR A 57 -1.77 -1.14 -8.35
C THR A 57 -1.38 -1.27 -6.87
N HIS A 58 -2.14 -0.66 -5.96
CA HIS A 58 -1.82 -0.58 -4.54
C HIS A 58 -3.06 -0.67 -3.64
N ASP A 59 -2.85 -1.05 -2.39
CA ASP A 59 -3.80 -0.99 -1.28
C ASP A 59 -3.32 0.00 -0.22
N LEU A 60 -4.25 0.73 0.38
CA LEU A 60 -4.03 1.58 1.55
C LEU A 60 -4.78 1.00 2.75
N LEU A 61 -4.06 0.73 3.84
CA LEU A 61 -4.63 0.27 5.10
C LEU A 61 -4.47 1.37 6.18
N ILE A 62 -5.57 1.66 6.87
CA ILE A 62 -5.59 2.62 7.98
C ILE A 62 -5.34 1.87 9.29
N ASP A 63 -4.24 2.20 9.98
CA ASP A 63 -3.88 1.59 11.25
C ASP A 63 -3.41 2.61 12.29
N ARG A 64 -4.24 2.88 13.31
CA ARG A 64 -3.91 3.67 14.51
C ARG A 64 -3.08 4.95 14.23
N GLY A 65 -3.57 5.81 13.33
CA GLY A 65 -2.89 7.06 12.97
C GLY A 65 -1.79 6.91 11.90
N ASN A 66 -1.64 5.72 11.35
CA ASN A 66 -0.75 5.43 10.22
C ASN A 66 -1.55 5.04 8.99
N ILE A 67 -0.97 5.31 7.84
CA ILE A 67 -1.39 4.79 6.55
C ILE A 67 -0.29 3.85 6.06
N ILE A 68 -0.68 2.61 5.78
CA ILE A 68 0.19 1.58 5.22
C ILE A 68 -0.16 1.46 3.74
N LEU A 69 0.77 1.85 2.88
CA LEU A 69 0.68 1.66 1.45
C LEU A 69 1.37 0.33 1.07
N ARG A 70 0.63 -0.55 0.42
CA ARG A 70 1.09 -1.87 -0.05
C ARG A 70 0.94 -1.95 -1.56
N ARG A 71 1.99 -2.34 -2.29
CA ARG A 71 1.84 -2.70 -3.70
C ARG A 71 1.04 -3.97 -3.84
N LYS A 72 0.06 -3.99 -4.74
CA LYS A 72 -0.55 -5.23 -5.19
C LYS A 72 0.52 -5.98 -5.95
N ASN A 73 1.09 -7.00 -5.31
CA ASN A 73 1.87 -7.97 -6.06
C ASN A 73 0.88 -8.70 -6.96
N GLU A 74 1.16 -8.74 -8.26
CA GLU A 74 0.71 -9.87 -9.04
C GLU A 74 1.27 -11.08 -8.31
N PHE A 75 0.39 -11.84 -7.66
CA PHE A 75 0.76 -13.15 -7.17
C PHE A 75 1.10 -13.94 -8.42
N LYS A 76 2.38 -13.96 -8.83
CA LYS A 76 2.83 -15.01 -9.73
C LYS A 76 2.62 -16.28 -8.93
N PRO A 77 1.68 -17.17 -9.34
CA PRO A 77 1.65 -18.48 -8.73
C PRO A 77 3.06 -19.03 -8.87
N LEU A 78 3.61 -19.58 -7.79
CA LEU A 78 4.80 -20.41 -7.92
C LEU A 78 4.41 -21.54 -8.87
N GLU A 79 4.92 -21.48 -10.10
CA GLU A 79 4.88 -22.60 -11.01
C GLU A 79 5.82 -23.65 -10.43
N LEU A 80 5.24 -24.55 -9.65
CA LEU A 80 5.95 -25.69 -9.11
C LEU A 80 6.11 -26.69 -10.24
N GLU A 81 7.28 -26.68 -10.89
CA GLU A 81 7.63 -27.76 -11.78
C GLU A 81 7.90 -29.02 -10.95
N VAL A 82 7.16 -30.08 -11.27
CA VAL A 82 7.39 -31.42 -10.72
C VAL A 82 8.28 -32.14 -11.70
N ASN A 83 9.52 -32.43 -11.31
CA ASN A 83 10.39 -33.26 -12.13
C ASN A 83 9.95 -34.73 -12.12
N ASP A 84 10.53 -35.55 -12.99
CA ASP A 84 10.18 -36.98 -13.13
C ASP A 84 10.41 -37.82 -11.85
N PHE A 85 10.99 -37.23 -10.81
CA PHE A 85 11.23 -37.84 -9.50
C PHE A 85 10.24 -37.38 -8.43
N GLY A 86 9.21 -36.59 -8.80
CA GLY A 86 8.21 -36.08 -7.86
C GLY A 86 8.75 -34.99 -6.92
N VAL A 87 9.89 -34.38 -7.26
CA VAL A 87 10.51 -33.32 -6.46
C VAL A 87 10.09 -31.97 -7.03
N TYR A 88 9.58 -31.11 -6.15
CA TYR A 88 9.26 -29.73 -6.48
C TYR A 88 10.54 -28.91 -6.62
N GLN A 89 10.73 -28.27 -7.77
CA GLN A 89 11.78 -27.25 -7.94
C GLN A 89 11.14 -25.86 -7.89
N ILE A 90 11.73 -24.98 -7.09
CA ILE A 90 11.39 -23.55 -7.08
C ILE A 90 12.35 -22.91 -8.07
N ASP A 91 11.81 -22.42 -9.18
CA ASP A 91 12.61 -21.67 -10.15
C ASP A 91 13.10 -20.38 -9.47
N SER A 92 14.43 -20.23 -9.39
CA SER A 92 15.07 -19.21 -8.54
C SER A 92 15.31 -17.88 -9.26
N ASP A 93 14.89 -17.77 -10.52
CA ASP A 93 15.05 -16.58 -11.35
C ASP A 93 13.99 -15.48 -11.09
N THR A 94 13.46 -15.40 -9.85
CA THR A 94 12.50 -14.35 -9.41
C THR A 94 13.13 -13.25 -8.57
#